data_AF-A0A5U9KZJ7-F1
#
_entry.id   AF-A0A5U9KZJ7-F1
#
_cell.length_a   1.000
_cell.length_b   1.000
_cell.length_c   1.000
_cell.angle_alpha   90.00
_cell.angle_beta   90.00
_cell.angle_gamma   90.00
#
_symmetry.space_group_name_H-M   'P 1'
#
loop_
_entity.id
_entity.type
_entity.pdbx_description
1 polymer ?
#
loop_
_entity_poly.entity_id
_entity_poly.type
_entity_poly.pdbx_seq_one_letter_code
_entity_poly.pdbx_strand_id
1 'polypeptide(L)' 'MLNSTKLSTGMLAAEYAGLSLPLKVLSSRFGFYIGTENEMGPVSRESVEYFTTAELAERALEQGSWSQRERL' A
#
# COMPACT_ATOMS: atom_id res chain seq x y z
N MET A 1 14.60 22.51 3.84
CA MET A 1 13.16 22.20 3.90
C MET A 1 13.06 20.69 3.92
N LEU A 2 12.67 20.10 5.05
CA LEU A 2 12.51 18.64 5.14
C LEU A 2 11.24 18.31 4.37
N ASN A 3 11.36 17.73 3.18
CA ASN A 3 10.24 17.10 2.49
C ASN A 3 9.73 16.00 3.41
N SER A 4 8.72 16.33 4.23
CA SER A 4 7.96 15.37 5.01
C SER A 4 7.09 14.62 4.01
N THR A 5 7.69 13.69 3.27
CA THR A 5 6.96 12.66 2.56
C THR A 5 6.24 11.90 3.65
N LYS A 6 4.96 12.25 3.85
CA LYS A 6 4.09 11.62 4.82
C LYS A 6 4.09 10.13 4.46
N LEU A 7 4.91 9.35 5.14
CA LEU A 7 4.94 7.89 5.02
C LEU A 7 3.62 7.42 5.63
N SER A 8 2.56 7.48 4.82
CA SER A 8 1.28 6.87 5.13
C SER A 8 1.58 5.44 5.53
N THR A 9 1.35 5.12 6.79
CA THR A 9 1.57 3.78 7.33
C THR A 9 0.37 2.93 6.96
N GLY A 10 0.58 1.67 6.60
CA GLY A 10 -0.50 0.74 6.27
C GLY A 10 -1.44 0.54 7.46
N MET A 11 -2.72 0.84 7.27
CA MET A 11 -3.73 0.73 8.32
C MET A 11 -3.98 -0.73 8.69
N LEU A 12 -4.14 -1.61 7.68
CA LEU A 12 -4.40 -3.02 7.90
C LEU A 12 -3.15 -3.75 8.41
N ALA A 13 -1.95 -3.31 8.03
CA ALA A 13 -0.71 -3.79 8.61
C ALA A 13 -0.62 -3.47 10.11
N ALA A 14 -0.94 -2.24 10.49
CA ALA A 14 -0.94 -1.84 11.90
C ALA A 14 -2.02 -2.60 12.69
N GLU A 15 -3.20 -2.78 12.12
CA GLU A 15 -4.34 -3.38 12.80
C GLU A 15 -4.22 -4.90 12.95
N TYR A 16 -3.92 -5.62 11.86
CA TYR A 16 -3.94 -7.09 11.87
C TYR A 16 -2.58 -7.73 12.15
N ALA A 17 -1.48 -7.03 11.85
CA ALA A 17 -0.13 -7.55 12.08
C ALA A 17 0.60 -6.82 13.23
N GLY A 18 0.07 -5.70 13.74
CA GLY A 18 0.75 -4.89 14.75
C GLY A 18 2.01 -4.20 14.20
N LEU A 19 2.11 -4.02 12.88
CA LEU A 19 3.31 -3.51 12.22
C LEU A 19 3.09 -2.12 11.62
N SER A 20 3.97 -1.17 11.94
CA SER A 20 3.99 0.16 11.32
C SER A 20 4.85 0.14 10.07
N LEU A 21 4.28 -0.30 8.94
CA LEU A 21 4.99 -0.41 7.67
C LEU A 21 4.56 0.68 6.68
N PRO A 22 5.49 1.23 5.88
CA PRO A 22 5.17 2.23 4.88
C PRO A 22 4.35 1.62 3.73
N LEU A 23 3.41 2.39 3.19
CA LEU A 23 2.72 2.03 1.96
C LEU A 23 3.69 1.97 0.78
N LYS A 24 3.54 0.94 -0.05
CA LYS A 24 4.25 0.79 -1.32
C LYS A 24 3.44 0.01 -2.35
N VAL A 25 3.88 0.06 -3.60
CA VAL A 25 3.34 -0.77 -4.67
C VAL A 25 3.89 -2.19 -4.58
N LEU A 26 2.99 -3.16 -4.62
CA LEU A 26 3.25 -4.59 -4.62
C LEU A 26 2.54 -5.23 -5.82
N SER A 27 2.89 -6.47 -6.14
CA SER A 27 2.29 -7.22 -7.25
C SER A 27 1.78 -8.59 -6.83
N SER A 28 0.81 -9.09 -7.58
CA SER A 28 0.27 -10.44 -7.46
C SER A 28 -0.19 -10.92 -8.83
N ARG A 29 -0.71 -12.15 -8.92
CA ARG A 29 -1.33 -12.67 -10.15
C ARG A 29 -2.52 -11.84 -10.66
N PHE A 30 -3.12 -11.00 -9.81
CA PHE A 30 -4.28 -10.17 -10.15
C PHE A 30 -3.91 -8.75 -10.60
N GLY A 31 -2.61 -8.41 -10.62
CA GLY A 31 -2.11 -7.08 -10.92
C GLY A 31 -1.35 -6.45 -9.76
N PHE A 32 -1.15 -5.15 -9.85
CA PHE A 32 -0.45 -4.32 -8.87
C PHE A 32 -1.42 -3.74 -7.85
N TYR A 33 -0.96 -3.48 -6.64
CA TYR A 33 -1.78 -2.90 -5.58
C TYR A 33 -0.92 -2.11 -4.60
N ILE A 34 -1.55 -1.21 -3.87
CA ILE A 34 -0.92 -0.51 -2.75
C ILE A 34 -1.09 -1.37 -1.50
N GLY A 35 0.01 -1.64 -0.81
CA GLY A 35 0.08 -2.51 0.35
C GLY A 35 1.32 -2.24 1.20
N THR A 36 1.67 -3.19 2.06
CA THR A 36 2.88 -3.15 2.89
C THR A 36 3.65 -4.46 2.77
N GLU A 37 4.97 -4.40 2.94
CA GLU A 37 5.83 -5.58 2.99
C GLU A 37 6.85 -5.45 4.13
N ASN A 38 7.37 -6.59 4.58
CA ASN A 38 8.55 -6.68 5.42
C ASN A 38 9.56 -7.67 4.80
N GLU A 39 10.59 -8.03 5.55
CA GLU A 39 11.65 -8.96 5.11
C GLU A 39 11.14 -10.37 4.75
N MET A 40 9.95 -10.74 5.24
CA MET A 40 9.30 -12.03 4.94
C MET A 40 8.33 -11.96 3.75
N GLY A 41 8.08 -10.77 3.22
CA GLY A 41 7.21 -10.53 2.06
C GLY A 41 6.00 -9.64 2.35
N PRO A 42 4.94 -9.71 1.51
CA PRO A 42 3.74 -8.89 1.66
C PRO A 42 3.02 -9.15 2.99
N VAL A 43 2.67 -8.08 3.70
CA VAL A 43 1.98 -8.12 5.00
C VAL A 43 0.50 -7.79 4.84
N SER A 44 0.19 -6.75 4.05
CA SER A 44 -1.20 -6.32 3.84
C SER A 44 -1.43 -5.77 2.44
N ARG A 45 -2.68 -5.88 1.97
CA ARG A 45 -3.20 -5.16 0.81
C ARG A 45 -4.10 -4.04 1.29
N GLU A 46 -3.62 -2.81 1.18
CA GLU A 46 -4.23 -1.61 1.75
C GLU A 46 -5.22 -0.97 0.77
N SER A 47 -5.00 -1.09 -0.53
CA SER A 47 -5.94 -0.63 -1.57
C SER A 47 -7.06 -1.64 -1.85
N VAL A 48 -8.23 -1.11 -2.21
CA VAL A 48 -9.32 -1.91 -2.83
C VAL A 48 -8.92 -2.35 -4.23
N GLU A 49 -8.29 -1.43 -4.96
CA GLU A 49 -7.97 -1.54 -6.38
C GLU A 49 -6.87 -2.58 -6.67
N TYR A 50 -6.96 -3.15 -7.86
CA TYR A 50 -5.81 -3.69 -8.57
C TYR A 50 -5.56 -2.82 -9.79
N PHE A 51 -4.30 -2.48 -10.03
CA PHE A 51 -3.84 -1.71 -11.17
C PHE A 51 -3.20 -2.65 -12.19
N THR A 52 -3.35 -2.31 -13.47
CA THR A 52 -2.81 -3.13 -14.58
C THR A 52 -1.30 -3.01 -14.73
N THR A 53 -0.69 -1.90 -14.27
CA THR A 53 0.76 -1.69 -14.29
C THR A 53 1.26 -1.09 -12.97
N ALA A 54 2.56 -1.23 -12.71
CA ALA A 54 3.20 -0.65 -11.52
C ALA A 54 3.09 0.87 -11.51
N GLU A 55 3.30 1.52 -12.67
CA GLU A 55 3.30 2.98 -12.81
C GLU A 55 1.92 3.59 -12.49
N LEU A 56 0.83 2.87 -12.80
CA LEU A 56 -0.51 3.30 -12.44
C LEU A 56 -0.74 3.21 -10.92
N ALA A 57 -0.23 2.15 -10.28
CA ALA A 57 -0.31 2.01 -8.83
C ALA A 57 0.57 3.05 -8.11
N GLU A 58 1.77 3.35 -8.63
CA GLU A 58 2.68 4.35 -8.09
C GLU A 58 2.06 5.75 -8.19
N ARG A 59 1.54 6.09 -9.37
CA ARG A 59 0.81 7.35 -9.56
C ARG A 59 -0.38 7.45 -8.61
N ALA A 60 -1.14 6.36 -8.44
CA ALA A 60 -2.27 6.36 -7.52
C ALA A 60 -1.82 6.59 -6.08
N LEU A 61 -0.75 5.92 -5.64
CA LEU A 61 -0.16 6.09 -4.31
C LEU A 61 0.29 7.54 -4.07
N GLU A 62 1.03 8.12 -5.01
CA GLU A 62 1.53 9.50 -4.94
C GLU A 62 0.40 10.53 -4.93
N GLN A 63 -0.64 10.32 -5.74
CA GLN A 63 -1.76 11.25 -5.87
C GLN A 63 -2.85 11.03 -4.80
N GLY A 64 -2.78 9.94 -4.05
CA GLY A 64 -3.86 9.53 -3.15
C GLY A 64 -5.14 9.13 -3.89
N SER A 65 -5.06 8.76 -5.17
CA SER A 65 -6.20 8.39 -6.02
C SER A 65 -6.50 6.90 -5.95
N TRP A 66 -6.56 6.35 -4.73
CA TRP A 66 -6.87 4.96 -4.41
C TRP A 66 -7.73 4.92 -3.14
N SER A 67 -8.45 3.83 -2.96
CA SER A 67 -9.38 3.68 -1.84
C SER A 67 -8.81 2.73 -0.81
N GLN A 68 -8.79 3.16 0.45
CA GLN A 68 -8.44 2.27 1.56
C GLN A 68 -9.45 1.13 1.63
N ARG A 69 -8.93 -0.09 1.66
CA ARG A 69 -9.72 -1.30 1.88
C ARG A 69 -10.21 -1.33 3.32
N GLU A 70 -11.50 -1.62 3.48
CA GLU A 70 -12.14 -1.73 4.79
C GLU A 70 -11.60 -2.92 5.60
N ARG A 71 -11.73 -2.78 6.93
CA ARG A 71 -11.62 -3.90 7.87
C ARG A 71 -12.73 -4.92 7.57
N LEU A 72 -12.40 -6.21 7.58
CA LEU A 72 -13.39 -7.28 7.60
C LEU A 72 -13.99 -7.46 8.99
#